data_AF-A0A085ZPF6-F1
#
_entry.id   AF-A0A085ZPF6-F1
#
_cell.length_a   1.000
_cell.length_b   1.000
_cell.length_c   1.000
_cell.angle_alpha   90.00
_cell.angle_beta   90.00
_cell.angle_gamma   90.00
#
_symmetry.space_group_name_H-M   'P 1'
#
loop_
_entity.id
_entity.type
_entity.pdbx_description
1 polymer ?
#
loop_
_entity_poly.entity_id
_entity_poly.type
_entity_poly.pdbx_seq_one_letter_code
_entity_poly.pdbx_strand_id
1 'polypeptide(L)'
;MKAREFKTEIKDIKENLRGLTLQLVNTKGYRPYFNLKDFGNAILEEEKKGNDFRINQVWTKAGIVGAKSIKALAELIKTESVTAIQFESFYNQTSTEGFIRSFGALD
;
A
#
# COMPACT_ATOMS: atom_id res chain seq x y z
N MET A 1 -5.95 4.85 3.08
CA MET A 1 -5.65 5.18 4.50
C MET A 1 -4.54 6.21 4.53
N LYS A 2 -4.49 7.05 5.58
CA LYS A 2 -3.50 8.15 5.63
C LYS A 2 -2.08 7.59 5.75
N ALA A 3 -1.07 8.27 5.21
CA ALA A 3 0.33 7.82 5.31
C ALA A 3 0.77 7.47 6.75
N ARG A 4 0.41 8.31 7.73
CA ARG A 4 0.74 8.07 9.15
C ARG A 4 0.08 6.80 9.70
N GLU A 5 -1.20 6.59 9.36
CA GLU A 5 -1.98 5.43 9.78
C GLU A 5 -1.40 4.15 9.17
N PHE A 6 -1.14 4.17 7.85
CA PHE A 6 -0.51 3.07 7.13
C PHE A 6 0.80 2.63 7.79
N LYS A 7 1.70 3.58 8.09
CA LYS A 7 2.99 3.26 8.72
C LYS A 7 2.84 2.62 10.09
N THR A 8 1.93 3.13 10.92
CA THR A 8 1.67 2.57 12.25
C THR A 8 1.17 1.14 12.11
N GLU A 9 0.12 0.94 11.30
CA GLU A 9 -0.50 -0.38 11.17
C GLU A 9 0.43 -1.42 10.50
N ILE A 10 1.19 -1.03 9.48
CA ILE A 10 2.17 -1.93 8.84
C ILE A 10 3.28 -2.30 9.82
N LYS A 11 3.71 -1.38 10.68
CA LYS A 11 4.72 -1.66 11.70
C LYS A 11 4.21 -2.70 12.71
N ASP A 12 2.92 -2.68 13.04
CA ASP A 12 2.31 -3.64 13.96
C ASP A 12 2.27 -5.06 13.39
N ILE A 13 2.19 -5.19 12.06
CA ILE A 13 2.15 -6.50 11.38
C ILE A 13 3.49 -6.88 10.74
N LYS A 14 4.58 -6.14 11.01
CA LYS A 14 5.87 -6.29 10.31
C LYS A 14 6.43 -7.72 10.32
N GLU A 15 6.21 -8.46 11.40
CA GLU A 15 6.72 -9.83 11.53
C GLU A 15 5.97 -10.78 10.59
N ASN A 16 4.67 -10.55 10.38
CA ASN A 16 3.85 -11.30 9.43
C ASN A 16 4.24 -11.03 7.97
N LEU A 17 4.86 -9.88 7.70
CA LEU A 17 5.29 -9.49 6.36
C LEU A 17 6.66 -10.08 5.97
N ARG A 18 7.41 -10.65 6.93
CA ARG A 18 8.73 -11.23 6.65
C ARG A 18 8.61 -12.43 5.72
N GLY A 19 9.47 -12.48 4.70
CA GLY A 19 9.49 -13.55 3.71
C GLY A 19 8.43 -13.44 2.63
N LEU A 20 7.53 -12.45 2.71
CA LEU A 20 6.58 -12.15 1.64
C LEU A 20 7.21 -11.21 0.60
N THR A 21 6.78 -11.34 -0.66
CA THR A 21 7.10 -10.34 -1.68
C THR A 21 6.18 -9.14 -1.49
N LEU A 22 6.75 -7.97 -1.20
CA LEU A 22 5.99 -6.73 -1.06
C LEU A 22 6.17 -5.89 -2.32
N GLN A 23 5.10 -5.49 -2.97
CA GLN A 23 5.14 -4.65 -4.16
C GLN A 23 4.55 -3.28 -3.84
N LEU A 24 5.20 -2.21 -4.29
CA LEU A 24 4.65 -0.86 -4.26
C LEU A 24 4.35 -0.41 -5.68
N VAL A 25 3.12 0.00 -5.92
CA VAL A 25 2.69 0.70 -7.13
C VAL A 25 2.65 2.19 -6.83
N ASN A 26 3.22 3.00 -7.73
CA ASN A 26 3.13 4.45 -7.70
C ASN A 26 2.96 4.99 -9.12
N THR A 27 3.01 6.31 -9.30
CA THR A 27 2.86 6.95 -10.62
C THR A 27 3.94 6.58 -11.64
N LYS A 28 5.07 6.01 -11.19
CA LYS A 28 6.19 5.60 -12.04
C LYS A 28 6.12 4.12 -12.45
N GLY A 29 5.17 3.36 -11.92
CA GLY A 29 5.00 1.94 -12.20
C GLY A 29 4.96 1.09 -10.93
N TYR A 30 5.39 -0.16 -11.05
CA TYR A 30 5.39 -1.13 -9.96
C TYR A 30 6.80 -1.61 -9.63
N ARG A 31 7.10 -1.72 -8.33
CA ARG A 31 8.41 -2.18 -7.86
C ARG A 31 8.27 -3.23 -6.75
N PRO A 32 8.87 -4.43 -6.90
CA PRO A 32 8.93 -5.42 -5.83
C PRO A 32 10.05 -5.10 -4.83
N TYR A 33 9.84 -5.51 -3.59
CA TYR A 33 10.75 -5.38 -2.46
C TYR A 33 10.80 -6.72 -1.71
N PHE A 34 12.02 -7.22 -1.50
CA PHE A 34 12.27 -8.52 -0.88
C PHE A 34 12.69 -8.42 0.59
N ASN A 35 12.83 -7.20 1.11
CA ASN A 35 13.11 -6.96 2.51
C ASN A 35 12.32 -5.74 3.02
N LEU A 36 12.05 -5.75 4.33
CA LEU A 36 11.22 -4.73 4.98
C LEU A 36 11.89 -3.36 5.06
N LYS A 37 13.22 -3.30 5.04
CA LYS A 37 13.98 -2.05 5.13
C LYS A 37 13.78 -1.22 3.86
N ASP A 38 14.00 -1.84 2.69
CA ASP A 38 13.85 -1.16 1.40
C ASP A 38 12.40 -0.81 1.12
N PHE A 39 11.47 -1.71 1.46
CA PHE A 39 10.05 -1.41 1.40
C PHE A 39 9.68 -0.21 2.29
N GLY A 40 10.11 -0.22 3.55
CA GLY A 40 9.86 0.88 4.48
C GLY A 40 10.44 2.22 4.00
N ASN A 41 11.64 2.21 3.42
CA ASN A 41 12.24 3.41 2.82
C ASN A 41 11.39 3.95 1.67
N ALA A 42 10.88 3.08 0.79
CA ALA A 42 10.02 3.50 -0.30
C ALA A 42 8.70 4.13 0.19
N ILE A 43 8.10 3.58 1.26
CA ILE A 43 6.92 4.18 1.90
C ILE A 43 7.23 5.58 2.43
N LEU A 44 8.39 5.78 3.06
CA LEU A 44 8.81 7.10 3.54
C LEU A 44 9.08 8.08 2.39
N GLU A 45 9.61 7.61 1.25
CA GLU A 45 9.80 8.44 0.06
C GLU A 45 8.49 8.88 -0.57
N GLU A 46 7.50 7.99 -0.64
CA GLU A 46 6.17 8.32 -1.17
C GLU A 46 5.39 9.23 -0.21
N GLU A 47 5.49 9.02 1.10
CA GLU A 47 4.89 9.92 2.09
C GLU A 47 5.42 11.36 1.96
N LYS A 48 6.72 11.54 1.73
CA LYS A 48 7.32 12.88 1.51
C LYS A 48 6.72 13.61 0.31
N LYS A 49 6.12 12.88 -0.64
CA LYS A 49 5.41 13.45 -1.80
C LYS A 49 3.94 13.76 -1.50
N GLY A 50 3.47 13.51 -0.28
CA GLY A 50 2.10 13.72 0.14
C GLY A 50 1.15 12.57 -0.26
N ASN A 51 1.68 11.39 -0.56
CA ASN A 51 0.84 10.27 -0.96
C ASN A 51 0.29 9.50 0.24
N ASP A 52 -0.95 9.06 0.09
CA ASP A 52 -1.62 8.08 0.94
C ASP A 52 -1.40 6.67 0.37
N PHE A 53 -1.81 5.65 1.13
CA PHE A 53 -1.61 4.25 0.75
C PHE A 53 -2.88 3.42 0.83
N ARG A 54 -2.93 2.35 0.05
CA ARG A 54 -3.95 1.30 0.15
C ARG A 54 -3.35 -0.06 -0.17
N ILE A 55 -3.99 -1.12 0.33
CA ILE A 55 -3.74 -2.47 -0.16
C ILE A 55 -4.48 -2.58 -1.50
N ASN A 56 -3.76 -2.95 -2.56
CA ASN A 56 -4.38 -3.15 -3.87
C ASN A 56 -4.73 -4.62 -4.09
N GLN A 57 -3.75 -5.52 -3.94
CA GLN A 57 -3.92 -6.95 -4.22
C GLN A 57 -3.14 -7.79 -3.21
N VAL A 58 -3.70 -8.94 -2.85
CA VAL A 58 -3.03 -9.97 -2.05
C VAL A 58 -3.06 -11.28 -2.83
N TRP A 59 -1.88 -11.85 -3.10
CA TRP A 59 -1.78 -13.16 -3.76
C TRP A 59 -1.70 -14.24 -2.71
N THR A 60 -2.55 -15.25 -2.86
CA THR A 60 -2.56 -16.48 -2.07
C THR A 60 -2.40 -17.67 -3.00
N LYS A 61 -2.16 -18.86 -2.45
CA LYS A 61 -2.12 -20.09 -3.26
C LYS A 61 -3.42 -20.38 -4.01
N ALA A 62 -4.55 -19.83 -3.55
CA ALA A 62 -5.86 -20.03 -4.17
C ALA A 62 -6.21 -18.97 -5.23
N GLY A 63 -5.48 -17.85 -5.29
CA GLY A 63 -5.73 -16.76 -6.24
C GLY A 63 -5.45 -15.38 -5.66
N ILE A 64 -6.04 -14.35 -6.28
CA ILE A 64 -5.93 -12.96 -5.83
C ILE A 64 -7.15 -12.61 -4.99
N VAL A 65 -6.91 -12.06 -3.80
CA VAL A 65 -7.95 -11.57 -2.89
C VAL A 65 -7.66 -10.12 -2.49
N GLY A 66 -8.70 -9.41 -2.07
CA GLY A 66 -8.60 -8.05 -1.55
C GLY A 66 -8.64 -8.02 -0.02
N ALA A 67 -7.91 -7.09 0.60
CA ALA A 67 -7.99 -6.82 2.03
C ALA A 67 -8.33 -5.34 2.27
N LYS A 68 -9.40 -5.08 3.04
CA LYS A 68 -9.95 -3.73 3.24
C LYS A 68 -9.23 -2.91 4.30
N SER A 69 -8.39 -3.54 5.12
CA SER A 69 -7.61 -2.90 6.18
C SER A 69 -6.34 -3.71 6.47
N ILE A 70 -5.36 -3.08 7.13
CA ILE A 70 -4.14 -3.81 7.54
C ILE A 70 -4.47 -4.90 8.57
N LYS A 71 -5.48 -4.69 9.42
CA LYS A 71 -5.96 -5.73 10.35
C LYS A 71 -6.50 -6.96 9.59
N ALA A 72 -7.35 -6.74 8.58
CA ALA A 72 -7.89 -7.83 7.76
C ALA A 72 -6.77 -8.54 6.97
N LEU A 73 -5.77 -7.79 6.50
CA LEU A 73 -4.57 -8.36 5.90
C LEU A 73 -3.80 -9.24 6.89
N ALA A 74 -3.62 -8.79 8.14
CA ALA A 74 -2.94 -9.59 9.16
C ALA A 74 -3.68 -10.88 9.50
N GLU A 75 -5.02 -10.85 9.53
CA GLU A 75 -5.84 -12.04 9.70
C GLU A 75 -5.69 -12.99 8.50
N LEU A 76 -5.75 -12.45 7.28
CA LEU A 76 -5.57 -13.22 6.05
C LEU A 76 -4.19 -13.91 5.97
N ILE A 77 -3.11 -13.23 6.37
CA ILE A 77 -1.76 -13.83 6.39
C ILE A 77 -1.67 -15.01 7.36
N LYS A 78 -2.47 -15.02 8.44
CA LYS A 78 -2.47 -16.12 9.42
C LYS A 78 -3.29 -17.32 8.93
N THR A 79 -4.35 -17.08 8.17
CA THR A 79 -5.29 -18.12 7.76
C THR A 79 -4.97 -18.72 6.40
N GLU A 80 -4.32 -17.96 5.52
CA GLU A 80 -3.99 -18.38 4.16
C GLU A 80 -2.49 -18.36 3.87
N SER A 81 -2.09 -19.19 2.90
CA SER A 81 -0.74 -19.12 2.33
C SER A 81 -0.63 -17.92 1.40
N VAL A 82 -0.40 -16.73 1.98
CA VAL A 82 -0.07 -15.50 1.25
C VAL A 82 1.34 -15.61 0.68
N THR A 83 1.51 -15.23 -0.59
CA THR A 83 2.81 -15.28 -1.30
C THR A 83 3.34 -13.89 -1.63
N ALA A 84 2.44 -12.95 -1.95
CA ALA A 84 2.79 -11.58 -2.26
C ALA A 84 1.67 -10.61 -1.85
N ILE A 85 2.04 -9.35 -1.60
CA ILE A 85 1.10 -8.26 -1.30
C ILE A 85 1.52 -7.04 -2.13
N GLN A 86 0.56 -6.43 -2.82
CA GLN A 86 0.76 -5.19 -3.53
C GLN A 86 0.04 -4.06 -2.79
N PHE A 87 0.81 -3.05 -2.47
CA PHE A 87 0.36 -1.77 -1.98
C PHE A 87 0.40 -0.76 -3.10
N GLU A 88 -0.47 0.23 -3.03
CA GLU A 88 -0.49 1.35 -3.95
C GLU A 88 -0.34 2.65 -3.16
N SER A 89 0.57 3.48 -3.64
CA SER A 89 0.72 4.87 -3.25
C SER A 89 -0.07 5.74 -4.21
N PHE A 90 -0.94 6.59 -3.67
CA PHE A 90 -1.77 7.49 -4.47
C PHE A 90 -1.82 8.87 -3.86
N TYR A 91 -1.90 9.88 -4.73
CA TYR A 91 -2.08 11.25 -4.29
C TYR A 91 -3.57 11.46 -3.95
N ASN A 92 -3.86 11.81 -2.71
CA ASN A 92 -5.21 12.10 -2.26
C ASN A 92 -5.41 13.61 -2.24
N GLN A 93 -6.16 14.14 -3.23
CA GLN A 93 -6.49 15.56 -3.29
C GLN A 93 -7.46 15.90 -2.15
N THR A 94 -6.93 16.44 -1.06
CA THR A 94 -7.71 16.82 0.12
C THR A 94 -8.43 18.16 -0.05
N SER A 95 -8.14 18.93 -1.10
CA SER A 95 -8.84 20.18 -1.42
C SER A 95 -9.82 20.00 -2.57
N THR A 96 -11.02 20.56 -2.42
CA THR A 96 -12.08 20.59 -3.43
C THR A 96 -11.57 21.19 -4.76
N GLU A 97 -10.72 22.21 -4.69
CA GLU A 97 -10.12 22.85 -5.87
C GLU A 97 -9.11 21.94 -6.58
N GLY A 98 -8.36 21.13 -5.85
CA GLY A 98 -7.47 20.12 -6.43
C GLY A 98 -8.27 19.06 -7.18
N PHE A 99 -9.37 18.61 -6.57
CA PHE A 99 -10.31 17.64 -7.15
C PHE A 99 -10.94 18.17 -8.44
N ILE A 100 -11.45 19.40 -8.46
CA ILE A 100 -12.06 19.99 -9.67
C ILE A 100 -11.03 20.13 -10.80
N ARG A 101 -9.78 20.49 -10.48
CA ARG A 101 -8.70 20.58 -11.48
C ARG A 101 -8.27 19.24 -12.06
N SER A 102 -8.38 18.13 -11.32
CA SER A 102 -7.99 16.81 -11.85
C SER A 102 -8.97 16.23 -12.87
N PHE A 103 -10.18 16.78 -12.99
CA PHE A 103 -11.14 16.45 -14.05
C PHE A 103 -10.99 17.33 -15.31
N GLY A 104 -10.01 18.24 -15.36
CA GLY A 104 -9.80 19.14 -16.51
C GLY A 104 -10.93 20.14 -16.73
N ALA A 105 -11.73 20.45 -15.69
CA ALA A 105 -12.94 21.26 -15.81
C ALA A 105 -12.71 22.80 -15.74
N LEU A 106 -11.45 23.24 -15.72
CA LEU A 106 -11.08 24.67 -15.74
C LEU A 106 -9.84 24.85 -16.61
N ASP A 107 -10.06 24.88 -17.92
CA ASP A 107 -9.26 25.67 -18.87
C ASP A 107 -10.16 26.81 -19.36
#